data_AF-A0A8J5U2K6-F1
#
_entry.id   AF-A0A8J5U2K6-F1
#
_cell.length_a   1.000
_cell.length_b   1.000
_cell.length_c   1.000
_cell.angle_alpha   90.00
_cell.angle_beta   90.00
_cell.angle_gamma   90.00
#
_symmetry.space_group_name_H-M   'P 1'
#
loop_
_entity.id
_entity.type
_entity.pdbx_description
1 polymer ?
#
loop_
_entity_poly.entity_id
_entity_poly.type
_entity_poly.pdbx_seq_one_letter_code
_entity_poly.pdbx_strand_id
1 'polypeptide(L)'
;MKLDYAGDELSSEDWIILEKIKSFLEKLKMMTKALESSFATLDNVLLAMDFVLAQFEAGKEVYIDDPIMAPIYNSGWAKLDKYYRLTDESPAYVAAIVLHPSHKWHYIQENWKKELVKSSKKLMETLWNDYKPVESPLPLCEVPSTTTNEFLNWRNKHLQPSLIADEYERYCNSERVYGFISALAWWLEET
;
A
#
# COMPACT_ATOMS: atom_id res chain seq x y z
N MET A 1 41.14 -6.27 48.50
CA MET A 1 39.82 -6.02 47.89
C MET A 1 39.84 -6.69 46.52
N LYS A 2 39.41 -7.96 46.44
CA LYS A 2 39.29 -8.66 45.15
C LYS A 2 37.97 -8.18 44.53
N LEU A 3 38.05 -7.50 43.39
CA LEU A 3 36.89 -7.18 42.57
C LEU A 3 36.36 -8.50 42.03
N ASP A 4 35.15 -8.86 42.47
CA ASP A 4 34.38 -9.98 41.95
C ASP A 4 33.81 -9.58 40.59
N TYR A 5 34.51 -9.97 39.52
CA TYR A 5 34.05 -9.81 38.14
C TYR A 5 33.20 -11.01 37.66
N ALA A 6 32.89 -11.97 38.53
CA ALA A 6 32.22 -13.22 38.14
C ALA A 6 30.68 -13.09 38.02
N GLY A 7 30.12 -11.91 38.30
CA GLY A 7 28.68 -11.63 38.17
C GLY A 7 28.26 -10.94 36.87
N ASP A 8 29.19 -10.73 35.93
CA ASP A 8 28.95 -9.97 34.68
C ASP A 8 28.72 -10.88 33.46
N GLU A 9 28.45 -12.17 33.69
CA GLU A 9 28.18 -13.15 32.64
C GLU A 9 26.69 -13.44 32.51
N LEU A 10 26.19 -13.43 31.27
CA LEU A 10 24.82 -13.80 30.95
C LEU A 10 24.57 -15.27 31.28
N SER A 11 23.45 -15.55 31.95
CA SER A 11 23.03 -16.91 32.24
C SER A 11 22.63 -17.66 30.97
N SER A 12 22.58 -19.00 31.03
CA SER A 12 22.09 -19.80 29.90
C SER A 12 20.66 -19.44 29.50
N GLU A 13 19.83 -19.01 30.44
CA GLU A 13 18.46 -18.56 30.19
C GLU A 13 18.45 -17.23 29.41
N ASP A 14 19.33 -16.29 29.75
CA ASP A 14 19.47 -15.02 29.04
C ASP A 14 19.90 -15.23 27.58
N TRP A 15 20.80 -16.18 27.33
CA TRP A 15 21.22 -16.53 25.96
C TRP A 15 20.06 -17.06 25.12
N ILE A 16 19.16 -17.86 25.70
CA ILE A 16 17.96 -18.37 25.01
C ILE A 16 17.02 -17.20 24.66
N ILE A 17 16.83 -16.25 25.58
CA ILE A 17 16.01 -15.06 25.33
C ILE A 17 16.62 -14.20 24.22
N LEU A 18 17.93 -13.98 24.26
CA LEU A 18 18.65 -13.23 23.22
C LEU A 18 18.53 -13.91 21.85
N GLU A 19 18.57 -15.23 21.79
CA GLU A 19 18.38 -15.97 20.54
C GLU A 19 16.96 -15.78 19.96
N LYS A 20 15.92 -15.82 20.82
CA LYS A 20 14.54 -15.52 20.41
C LYS A 20 14.41 -14.09 19.88
N ILE A 21 14.99 -13.11 20.57
CA ILE A 21 14.98 -11.71 20.15
C ILE A 21 15.73 -11.55 18.83
N LYS A 22 16.91 -12.14 18.70
CA LYS A 22 17.72 -12.10 17.47
C LYS A 22 16.94 -12.67 16.28
N SER A 23 16.30 -13.82 16.44
CA SER A 23 15.49 -14.44 15.38
C SER A 23 14.37 -13.51 14.91
N PHE A 24 13.73 -12.77 15.82
CA PHE A 24 12.75 -11.76 15.43
C PHE A 24 13.37 -10.55 14.73
N LEU A 25 14.49 -10.02 15.26
CA LEU A 25 15.21 -8.89 14.67
C LEU A 25 15.75 -9.21 13.27
N GLU A 26 16.07 -10.47 12.97
CA GLU A 26 16.47 -10.89 11.62
C GLU A 26 15.37 -10.64 10.59
N LYS A 27 14.09 -10.84 10.95
CA LYS A 27 12.95 -10.52 10.07
C LYS A 27 12.86 -9.03 9.78
N LEU A 28 13.03 -8.20 10.82
CA LEU A 28 13.08 -6.74 10.67
C LEU A 28 14.25 -6.32 9.79
N LYS A 29 15.43 -6.91 9.99
CA LYS A 29 16.63 -6.64 9.19
C LYS A 29 16.42 -7.00 7.72
N MET A 30 15.83 -8.16 7.42
CA MET A 30 15.53 -8.56 6.04
C MET A 30 14.63 -7.55 5.34
N MET A 31 13.61 -7.08 6.06
CA MET A 31 12.67 -6.09 5.56
C MET A 31 13.30 -4.71 5.39
N THR A 32 14.09 -4.23 6.35
CA THR A 32 14.81 -2.97 6.22
C THR A 32 15.72 -2.99 4.99
N LYS A 33 16.42 -4.11 4.74
CA LYS A 33 17.23 -4.27 3.54
C LYS A 33 16.40 -4.31 2.25
N ALA A 34 15.21 -4.89 2.28
CA ALA A 34 14.32 -4.88 1.12
C ALA A 34 13.78 -3.48 0.80
N LEU A 35 13.67 -2.62 1.81
CA LEU A 35 13.13 -1.26 1.72
C LEU A 35 14.22 -0.18 1.66
N GLU A 36 15.48 -0.54 1.47
CA GLU A 36 16.56 0.45 1.38
C GLU A 36 16.76 0.93 -0.07
N SER A 37 17.41 2.08 -0.22
CA SER A 37 17.73 2.67 -1.53
C SER A 37 16.48 2.96 -2.38
N SER A 38 16.48 2.59 -3.65
CA SER A 38 15.41 2.87 -4.63
C SER A 38 14.09 2.15 -4.34
N PHE A 39 14.05 1.23 -3.37
CA PHE A 39 12.84 0.48 -2.98
C PHE A 39 12.12 1.09 -1.78
N ALA A 40 12.67 2.16 -1.20
CA ALA A 40 12.06 2.96 -0.13
C ALA A 40 10.90 3.84 -0.65
N THR A 41 10.02 3.26 -1.46
CA THR A 41 8.91 3.94 -2.11
C THR A 41 7.63 3.81 -1.30
N LEU A 42 6.72 4.77 -1.48
CA LEU A 42 5.53 4.91 -0.64
C LEU A 42 4.58 3.70 -0.76
N ASP A 43 4.55 3.04 -1.92
CA ASP A 43 3.77 1.83 -2.21
C ASP A 43 4.22 0.63 -1.36
N ASN A 44 5.49 0.59 -0.92
CA ASN A 44 6.02 -0.48 -0.09
C ASN A 44 5.79 -0.26 1.41
N VAL A 45 5.46 0.94 1.86
CA VAL A 45 5.37 1.25 3.30
C VAL A 45 4.25 0.45 3.98
N LEU A 46 3.05 0.48 3.42
CA LEU A 46 1.89 -0.23 3.98
C LEU A 46 2.06 -1.76 3.87
N LEU A 47 2.62 -2.26 2.75
CA LEU A 47 2.98 -3.67 2.58
C LEU A 47 3.97 -4.14 3.66
N ALA A 48 5.00 -3.33 3.90
CA ALA A 48 5.98 -3.60 4.93
C ALA A 48 5.34 -3.61 6.32
N MET A 49 4.55 -2.59 6.66
CA MET A 49 3.89 -2.53 7.97
C MET A 49 2.93 -3.71 8.19
N ASP A 50 2.13 -4.08 7.18
CA ASP A 50 1.25 -5.26 7.22
C ASP A 50 2.08 -6.54 7.49
N PHE A 51 3.22 -6.70 6.82
CA PHE A 51 4.11 -7.84 7.04
C PHE A 51 4.72 -7.84 8.46
N VAL A 52 5.23 -6.71 8.97
CA VAL A 52 5.76 -6.65 10.35
C VAL A 52 4.65 -6.97 11.37
N LEU A 53 3.44 -6.42 11.19
CA LEU A 53 2.30 -6.66 12.08
C LEU A 53 1.98 -8.15 12.13
N ALA A 54 1.92 -8.82 10.98
CA ALA A 54 1.71 -10.27 10.91
C ALA A 54 2.81 -11.05 11.64
N GLN A 55 4.08 -10.62 11.57
CA GLN A 55 5.16 -11.25 12.33
C GLN A 55 5.02 -11.05 13.84
N PHE A 56 4.56 -9.88 14.29
CA PHE A 56 4.27 -9.64 15.69
C PHE A 56 3.08 -10.47 16.18
N GLU A 57 2.02 -10.59 15.38
CA GLU A 57 0.84 -11.40 15.71
C GLU A 57 1.20 -12.88 15.84
N ALA A 58 1.93 -13.44 14.87
CA ALA A 58 2.43 -14.81 14.96
C ALA A 58 3.33 -15.02 16.19
N GLY A 59 4.17 -14.03 16.52
CA GLY A 59 5.00 -14.08 17.72
C GLY A 59 4.18 -14.02 19.02
N LYS A 60 3.11 -13.21 19.08
CA LYS A 60 2.20 -13.16 20.22
C LYS A 60 1.51 -14.49 20.46
N GLU A 61 1.11 -15.19 19.41
CA GLU A 61 0.49 -16.52 19.52
C GLU A 61 1.48 -17.57 20.01
N VAL A 62 2.70 -17.58 19.48
CA VAL A 62 3.75 -18.55 19.85
C VAL A 62 4.22 -18.37 21.29
N TYR A 63 4.36 -17.12 21.75
CA TYR A 63 4.95 -16.79 23.04
C TYR A 63 3.92 -16.31 24.08
N ILE A 64 2.65 -16.68 23.93
CA ILE A 64 1.56 -16.19 24.79
C ILE A 64 1.79 -16.46 26.29
N ASP A 65 2.37 -17.62 26.61
CA ASP A 65 2.66 -18.05 27.99
C ASP A 65 4.08 -17.69 28.45
N ASP A 66 4.90 -17.07 27.59
CA ASP A 66 6.27 -16.67 27.93
C ASP A 66 6.25 -15.29 28.62
N PRO A 67 6.61 -15.21 29.92
CA PRO A 67 6.47 -13.98 30.71
C PRO A 67 7.40 -12.85 30.25
N ILE A 68 8.45 -13.16 29.48
CA ILE A 68 9.44 -12.19 28.99
C ILE A 68 9.13 -11.81 27.54
N MET A 69 8.83 -12.79 26.68
CA MET A 69 8.60 -12.53 25.27
C MET A 69 7.22 -11.93 25.00
N ALA A 70 6.16 -12.39 25.67
CA ALA A 70 4.81 -11.86 25.50
C ALA A 70 4.73 -10.32 25.60
N PRO A 71 5.27 -9.66 26.64
CA PRO A 71 5.22 -8.20 26.73
C PRO A 71 6.05 -7.50 25.64
N ILE A 72 7.16 -8.09 25.20
CA ILE A 72 8.00 -7.55 24.12
C ILE A 72 7.21 -7.51 22.81
N TYR A 73 6.60 -8.63 22.43
CA TYR A 73 5.79 -8.72 21.21
C TYR A 73 4.56 -7.81 21.27
N ASN A 74 3.87 -7.76 22.41
CA ASN A 74 2.71 -6.86 22.59
C ASN A 74 3.11 -5.38 22.49
N SER A 75 4.24 -4.99 23.08
CA SER A 75 4.73 -3.60 23.04
C SER A 75 5.18 -3.21 21.62
N GLY A 76 5.88 -4.11 20.93
CA GLY A 76 6.29 -3.90 19.54
C GLY A 76 5.09 -3.78 18.59
N TRP A 77 4.11 -4.68 18.72
CA TRP A 77 2.85 -4.61 17.98
C TRP A 77 2.11 -3.29 18.23
N ALA A 78 1.94 -2.88 19.50
CA ALA A 78 1.22 -1.66 19.84
C ALA A 78 1.93 -0.40 19.31
N LYS A 79 3.26 -0.40 19.31
CA LYS A 79 4.05 0.68 18.73
C LYS A 79 3.84 0.77 17.22
N LEU A 80 3.80 -0.37 16.54
CA LEU A 80 3.59 -0.41 15.11
C LEU A 80 2.15 -0.06 14.70
N ASP A 81 1.14 -0.57 15.40
CA ASP A 81 -0.27 -0.21 15.20
C ASP A 81 -0.48 1.31 15.33
N LYS A 82 0.21 1.94 16.29
CA LYS A 82 0.19 3.40 16.42
C LYS A 82 0.67 4.11 15.15
N TYR A 83 1.78 3.68 14.55
CA TYR A 83 2.29 4.29 13.33
C TYR A 83 1.44 3.94 12.11
N TYR A 84 0.89 2.73 12.07
CA TYR A 84 -0.04 2.31 11.02
C TYR A 84 -1.24 3.26 10.95
N ARG A 85 -1.86 3.56 12.09
CA ARG A 85 -2.99 4.51 12.18
C ARG A 85 -2.64 5.92 11.71
N LEU A 86 -1.37 6.34 11.80
CA LEU A 86 -0.95 7.65 11.29
C LEU A 86 -0.90 7.68 9.75
N THR A 87 -0.80 6.51 9.09
CA THR A 87 -0.86 6.46 7.62
C THR A 87 -2.25 6.83 7.10
N ASP A 88 -3.30 6.64 7.89
CA ASP A 88 -4.66 7.08 7.56
C ASP A 88 -4.82 8.60 7.53
N GLU A 89 -3.88 9.36 8.13
CA GLU A 89 -3.93 10.83 8.13
C GLU A 89 -3.61 11.44 6.75
N SER A 90 -2.95 10.67 5.87
CA SER A 90 -2.58 11.12 4.53
C SER A 90 -3.09 10.16 3.45
N PRO A 91 -3.86 10.66 2.46
CA PRO A 91 -4.32 9.82 1.36
C PRO A 91 -3.17 9.29 0.49
N ALA A 92 -1.96 9.86 0.62
CA ALA A 92 -0.80 9.50 -0.18
C ALA A 92 -0.41 8.01 -0.05
N TYR A 93 -0.52 7.42 1.14
CA TYR A 93 -0.19 6.00 1.36
C TYR A 93 -1.15 5.08 0.60
N VAL A 94 -2.45 5.35 0.70
CA VAL A 94 -3.50 4.64 -0.05
C VAL A 94 -3.31 4.86 -1.55
N ALA A 95 -3.08 6.10 -1.97
CA ALA A 95 -2.90 6.46 -3.37
C ALA A 95 -1.70 5.72 -3.98
N ALA A 96 -0.59 5.58 -3.25
CA ALA A 96 0.58 4.85 -3.74
C ALA A 96 0.28 3.38 -4.06
N ILE A 97 -0.51 2.69 -3.23
CA ILE A 97 -0.95 1.32 -3.53
C ILE A 97 -1.92 1.31 -4.72
N VAL A 98 -2.91 2.21 -4.73
CA VAL A 98 -3.95 2.23 -5.76
C VAL A 98 -3.37 2.58 -7.14
N LEU A 99 -2.38 3.47 -7.20
CA LEU A 99 -1.66 3.84 -8.41
C LEU A 99 -0.54 2.85 -8.78
N HIS A 100 -0.34 1.79 -7.98
CA HIS A 100 0.59 0.72 -8.34
C HIS A 100 -0.09 -0.23 -9.36
N PRO A 101 0.44 -0.38 -10.60
CA PRO A 101 -0.24 -1.11 -11.68
C PRO A 101 -0.56 -2.58 -11.38
N SER A 102 0.23 -3.22 -10.50
CA SER A 102 0.00 -4.61 -10.06
C SER A 102 -1.01 -4.76 -8.92
N HIS A 103 -1.20 -3.73 -8.08
CA HIS A 103 -2.00 -3.85 -6.86
C HIS A 103 -3.39 -3.26 -7.06
N LYS A 104 -3.45 -1.98 -7.47
CA LYS A 104 -4.70 -1.21 -7.60
C LYS A 104 -5.56 -1.35 -6.32
N TRP A 105 -6.88 -1.31 -6.47
CA TRP A 105 -7.82 -1.54 -5.37
C TRP A 105 -7.86 -2.99 -4.87
N HIS A 106 -7.34 -3.96 -5.63
CA HIS A 106 -7.44 -5.38 -5.26
C HIS A 106 -6.73 -5.68 -3.94
N TYR A 107 -5.50 -5.17 -3.77
CA TYR A 107 -4.74 -5.37 -2.52
C TYR A 107 -5.53 -4.87 -1.30
N ILE A 108 -6.03 -3.64 -1.37
CA ILE A 108 -6.76 -3.01 -0.26
C ILE A 108 -8.07 -3.78 0.01
N GLN A 109 -8.76 -4.25 -1.02
CA GLN A 109 -10.01 -5.00 -0.86
C GLN A 109 -9.81 -6.39 -0.24
N GLU A 110 -8.69 -7.04 -0.51
CA GLU A 110 -8.35 -8.36 0.03
C GLU A 110 -7.80 -8.27 1.46
N ASN A 111 -6.94 -7.29 1.73
CA ASN A 111 -6.20 -7.20 2.99
C ASN A 111 -6.90 -6.35 4.06
N TRP A 112 -7.76 -5.40 3.68
CA TRP A 112 -8.35 -4.44 4.63
C TRP A 112 -9.83 -4.72 4.93
N LYS A 113 -10.27 -4.27 6.10
CA LYS A 113 -11.69 -4.32 6.50
C LYS A 113 -12.52 -3.41 5.60
N LYS A 114 -13.74 -3.85 5.29
CA LYS A 114 -14.69 -3.13 4.41
C LYS A 114 -14.95 -1.67 4.81
N GLU A 115 -14.86 -1.35 6.10
CA GLU A 115 -15.02 0.01 6.61
C GLU A 115 -13.85 0.91 6.20
N LEU A 116 -12.62 0.43 6.36
CA LEU A 116 -11.40 1.13 5.95
C LEU A 116 -11.35 1.32 4.43
N VAL A 117 -11.75 0.30 3.66
CA VAL A 117 -11.83 0.41 2.20
C VAL A 117 -12.74 1.57 1.78
N LYS A 118 -13.89 1.75 2.45
CA LYS A 118 -14.83 2.84 2.13
C LYS A 118 -14.25 4.21 2.45
N SER A 119 -13.61 4.38 3.62
CA SER A 119 -12.96 5.65 3.96
C SER A 119 -11.82 5.98 3.00
N SER A 120 -11.00 4.98 2.65
CA SER A 120 -9.90 5.13 1.69
C SER A 120 -10.38 5.51 0.29
N LYS A 121 -11.50 4.95 -0.19
CA LYS A 121 -12.11 5.35 -1.47
C LYS A 121 -12.51 6.81 -1.49
N LYS A 122 -13.18 7.28 -0.44
CA LYS A 122 -13.59 8.69 -0.31
C LYS A 122 -12.37 9.63 -0.27
N LEU A 123 -11.32 9.24 0.43
CA LEU A 123 -10.05 9.98 0.48
C LEU A 123 -9.40 10.06 -0.91
N MET A 124 -9.37 8.95 -1.64
CA MET A 124 -8.81 8.88 -2.99
C MET A 124 -9.62 9.69 -4.00
N GLU A 125 -10.95 9.67 -3.92
CA GLU A 125 -11.83 10.52 -4.74
C GLU A 125 -11.57 12.01 -4.46
N THR A 126 -11.44 12.38 -3.18
CA THR A 126 -11.11 13.76 -2.80
C THR A 126 -9.75 14.18 -3.37
N LEU A 127 -8.73 13.33 -3.18
CA LEU A 127 -7.39 13.55 -3.72
C LEU A 127 -7.44 13.69 -5.25
N TRP A 128 -8.11 12.78 -5.96
CA TRP A 128 -8.22 12.84 -7.40
C TRP A 128 -8.90 14.12 -7.88
N ASN A 129 -9.96 14.58 -7.23
CA ASN A 129 -10.62 15.83 -7.61
C ASN A 129 -9.71 17.06 -7.51
N ASP A 130 -8.75 17.08 -6.59
CA ASP A 130 -7.77 18.18 -6.45
C ASP A 130 -6.73 18.18 -7.58
N TYR A 131 -6.42 17.01 -8.15
CA TYR A 131 -5.43 16.83 -9.21
C TYR A 131 -6.04 16.62 -10.60
N LYS A 132 -7.35 16.41 -10.68
CA LYS A 132 -8.04 16.19 -11.95
C LYS A 132 -7.74 17.39 -12.85
N PRO A 133 -7.20 17.17 -14.06
CA PRO A 133 -6.97 18.27 -14.97
C PRO A 133 -8.30 19.00 -15.18
N VAL A 134 -8.28 20.33 -15.00
CA VAL A 134 -9.41 21.16 -15.40
C VAL A 134 -9.62 20.84 -16.87
N GLU A 135 -10.77 20.23 -17.18
CA GLU A 135 -11.18 19.97 -18.55
C GLU A 135 -11.27 21.35 -19.22
N SER A 136 -10.16 21.82 -19.80
CA SER A 136 -10.23 22.74 -20.92
C SER A 136 -11.11 21.99 -21.90
N PRO A 137 -12.25 22.55 -22.32
CA PRO A 137 -13.07 21.88 -23.31
C PRO A 137 -12.16 21.64 -24.51
N LEU A 138 -11.66 20.41 -24.65
CA LEU A 138 -11.16 19.93 -25.92
C LEU A 138 -12.27 20.28 -26.88
N PRO A 139 -11.96 20.90 -28.03
CA PRO A 139 -13.00 21.15 -29.00
C PRO A 139 -13.60 19.78 -29.24
N LEU A 140 -14.85 19.61 -28.78
CA LEU A 140 -15.71 18.51 -29.19
C LEU A 140 -15.42 18.45 -30.69
N CYS A 141 -14.93 17.32 -31.18
CA CYS A 141 -14.93 17.12 -32.62
C CYS A 141 -16.40 17.31 -32.96
N GLU A 142 -16.75 18.50 -33.46
CA GLU A 142 -18.14 18.90 -33.67
C GLU A 142 -18.60 17.93 -34.72
N VAL A 143 -19.21 16.83 -34.29
CA VAL A 143 -19.84 15.90 -35.20
C VAL A 143 -20.92 16.75 -35.83
N PRO A 144 -20.85 17.06 -37.14
CA PRO A 144 -21.69 18.08 -37.75
C PRO A 144 -23.13 17.70 -37.44
N SER A 145 -23.73 18.50 -36.56
CA SER A 145 -25.00 18.18 -35.97
C SER A 145 -26.04 18.37 -37.05
N THR A 146 -26.73 17.28 -37.37
CA THR A 146 -27.85 17.18 -38.33
C THR A 146 -27.43 17.08 -39.80
N THR A 147 -27.13 15.85 -40.24
CA THR A 147 -27.24 15.50 -41.67
C THR A 147 -28.65 14.98 -41.94
N THR A 148 -29.25 15.29 -43.09
CA THR A 148 -30.56 14.78 -43.54
C THR A 148 -30.59 13.25 -43.74
N ASN A 149 -29.43 12.60 -43.68
CA ASN A 149 -29.26 11.18 -43.91
C ASN A 149 -29.51 10.37 -42.63
N GLU A 150 -30.62 9.62 -42.61
CA GLU A 150 -31.03 8.77 -41.47
C GLU A 150 -30.00 7.71 -41.09
N PHE A 151 -29.27 7.15 -42.06
CA PHE A 151 -28.21 6.17 -41.79
C PHE A 151 -27.00 6.79 -41.08
N LEU A 152 -26.61 8.02 -41.44
CA LEU A 152 -25.53 8.73 -40.75
C LEU A 152 -25.94 9.09 -39.31
N ASN A 153 -27.19 9.49 -39.07
CA ASN A 153 -27.70 9.71 -37.71
C ASN A 153 -27.75 8.41 -36.90
N TRP A 154 -28.20 7.30 -37.50
CA TRP A 154 -28.18 5.99 -36.85
C TRP A 154 -26.75 5.53 -36.52
N ARG A 155 -25.83 5.63 -37.47
CA ARG A 155 -24.41 5.29 -37.29
C ARG A 155 -23.77 6.16 -36.21
N ASN A 156 -23.98 7.47 -36.25
CA ASN A 156 -23.42 8.40 -35.27
C ASN A 156 -24.02 8.19 -33.87
N LYS A 157 -25.28 7.75 -33.77
CA LYS A 157 -25.89 7.31 -32.51
C LYS A 157 -25.21 6.06 -31.92
N HIS A 158 -24.70 5.16 -32.76
CA HIS A 158 -23.92 3.99 -32.35
C HIS A 158 -22.40 4.25 -32.22
N LEU A 159 -21.91 5.37 -32.76
CA LEU A 159 -20.52 5.84 -32.65
C LEU A 159 -20.32 6.88 -31.55
N GLN A 160 -21.37 7.22 -30.77
CA GLN A 160 -21.24 8.10 -29.61
C GLN A 160 -20.02 7.64 -28.80
N PRO A 161 -18.98 8.48 -28.65
CA PRO A 161 -17.85 8.14 -27.82
C PRO A 161 -18.37 7.77 -26.45
N SER A 162 -17.88 6.67 -25.89
CA SER A 162 -18.11 6.34 -24.49
C SER A 162 -17.89 7.62 -23.68
N LEU A 163 -18.97 8.09 -23.03
CA LEU A 163 -18.98 9.22 -22.13
C LEU A 163 -17.68 9.17 -21.33
N ILE A 164 -16.84 10.19 -21.43
CA ILE A 164 -15.47 10.25 -20.91
C ILE A 164 -15.42 9.50 -19.58
N ALA A 165 -14.93 8.25 -19.60
CA ALA A 165 -14.65 7.53 -18.38
C ALA A 165 -13.48 8.29 -17.77
N ASP A 166 -13.70 8.83 -16.58
CA ASP A 166 -12.68 9.53 -15.82
C ASP A 166 -11.37 8.72 -15.89
N GLU A 167 -10.24 9.39 -16.19
CA GLU A 167 -8.98 8.70 -16.49
C GLU A 167 -8.58 7.76 -15.34
N TYR A 168 -8.79 8.22 -14.12
CA TYR A 168 -8.60 7.44 -12.91
C TYR A 168 -9.51 6.20 -12.85
N GLU A 169 -10.80 6.33 -13.18
CA GLU A 169 -11.73 5.20 -13.22
C GLU A 169 -11.33 4.19 -14.31
N ARG A 170 -10.92 4.67 -15.49
CA ARG A 170 -10.42 3.83 -16.58
C ARG A 170 -9.17 3.06 -16.15
N TYR A 171 -8.24 3.70 -15.46
CA TYR A 171 -7.04 3.07 -14.92
C TYR A 171 -7.38 2.00 -13.86
N CYS A 172 -8.29 2.31 -12.94
CA CYS A 172 -8.70 1.37 -11.89
C CYS A 172 -9.36 0.11 -12.46
N ASN A 173 -10.11 0.25 -13.55
CA ASN A 173 -10.82 -0.84 -14.22
C ASN A 173 -9.97 -1.62 -15.24
N SER A 174 -8.79 -1.12 -15.61
CA SER A 174 -7.91 -1.84 -16.55
C SER A 174 -7.27 -3.08 -15.90
N GLU A 175 -6.72 -3.98 -16.73
CA GLU A 175 -6.03 -5.16 -16.23
C GLU A 175 -4.78 -4.80 -15.40
N ARG A 176 -4.41 -5.71 -14.50
CA ARG A 176 -3.19 -5.57 -13.69
C ARG A 176 -1.98 -5.82 -14.59
N VAL A 177 -0.98 -4.94 -14.46
CA VAL A 177 0.28 -5.06 -15.22
C VAL A 177 1.32 -5.70 -14.32
N TYR A 178 2.20 -6.52 -14.89
CA TYR A 178 3.30 -7.19 -14.19
C TYR A 178 4.59 -7.07 -15.01
N GLY A 179 5.74 -7.28 -14.38
CA GLY A 179 7.03 -7.34 -15.08
C GLY A 179 7.76 -6.00 -15.28
N PHE A 180 7.35 -4.95 -14.55
CA PHE A 180 8.05 -3.66 -14.53
C PHE A 180 9.01 -3.55 -13.32
N ILE A 181 10.00 -2.66 -13.43
CA ILE A 181 11.06 -2.49 -12.41
C ILE A 181 10.52 -1.76 -11.16
N SER A 182 9.70 -0.73 -11.37
CA SER A 182 8.99 0.00 -10.31
C SER A 182 7.73 0.64 -10.87
N ALA A 183 6.73 0.91 -10.03
CA ALA A 183 5.52 1.60 -10.47
C ALA A 183 5.83 2.97 -11.08
N LEU A 184 6.84 3.67 -10.54
CA LEU A 184 7.30 4.94 -11.10
C LEU A 184 7.85 4.79 -12.51
N ALA A 185 8.65 3.75 -12.78
CA ALA A 185 9.16 3.49 -14.12
C ALA A 185 8.01 3.27 -15.11
N TRP A 186 6.98 2.51 -14.72
CA TRP A 186 5.81 2.26 -15.55
C TRP A 186 5.03 3.54 -15.89
N TRP A 187 4.86 4.45 -14.92
CA TRP A 187 4.18 5.73 -15.17
C TRP A 187 5.00 6.72 -16.03
N LEU A 188 6.31 6.52 -16.13
CA LEU A 188 7.22 7.37 -16.91
C LEU A 188 7.52 6.78 -18.30
N GLU A 189 7.01 5.60 -18.63
CA GLU A 189 7.07 5.08 -19.99
C GLU A 189 6.27 6.00 -20.93
N GLU A 190 6.90 6.47 -22.02
CA GLU A 190 6.20 7.29 -23.02
C GLU A 190 5.08 6.48 -23.67
N THR A 191 3.83 6.91 -23.45
CA THR A 191 2.61 6.39 -24.10
C THR A 191 2.35 7.05 -25.45
#